data_AF-A0AAF0D3B3-F1
#
_entry.id   AF-A0AAF0D3B3-F1
#
_cell.length_a   1.000
_cell.length_b   1.000
_cell.length_c   1.000
_cell.angle_alpha   90.00
_cell.angle_beta   90.00
_cell.angle_gamma   90.00
#
_symmetry.space_group_name_H-M   'P 1'
#
loop_
_entity.id
_entity.type
_entity.pdbx_description
1 polymer ?
#
loop_
_entity_poly.entity_id
_entity_poly.type
_entity_poly.pdbx_seq_one_letter_code
_entity_poly.pdbx_strand_id
1 'polypeptide(L)' 'MNESGDIIVNKIIELLKKAGRPLTTKQIENEINKLGLKCPDTPARYLNQLRLKGVIKGELSLREKSWIWFI' A
#
# COMPACT_ATOMS: atom_id res chain seq x y z
N MET A 1 8.73 -12.56 -9.48
CA MET A 1 7.50 -11.77 -9.32
C MET A 1 6.74 -11.90 -10.62
N ASN A 2 5.45 -12.21 -10.53
CA ASN A 2 4.52 -12.36 -11.63
C ASN A 2 4.00 -10.97 -12.02
N GLU A 3 3.73 -10.75 -13.31
CA GLU A 3 3.39 -9.45 -13.92
C GLU A 3 2.30 -8.67 -13.15
N SER A 4 1.30 -9.36 -12.60
CA SER A 4 0.23 -8.75 -11.80
C SER A 4 0.71 -8.18 -10.45
N GLY A 5 1.73 -8.76 -9.83
CA GLY A 5 2.27 -8.30 -8.55
C GLY A 5 3.04 -6.98 -8.67
N ASP A 6 3.79 -6.82 -9.76
CA ASP A 6 4.56 -5.60 -10.03
C ASP A 6 3.63 -4.41 -10.35
N ILE A 7 2.51 -4.66 -11.06
CA ILE A 7 1.46 -3.65 -11.29
C ILE A 7 0.89 -3.12 -9.97
N ILE A 8 0.57 -4.03 -9.04
CA ILE A 8 0.02 -3.66 -7.72
C ILE A 8 1.03 -2.82 -6.92
N VAL A 9 2.30 -3.25 -6.90
CA VAL A 9 3.38 -2.53 -6.22
C VAL A 9 3.53 -1.11 -6.77
N ASN A 10 3.59 -0.96 -8.09
CA ASN A 10 3.70 0.35 -8.71
C ASN A 10 2.50 1.24 -8.38
N LYS A 11 1.29 0.67 -8.38
CA LYS A 11 0.08 1.42 -8.04
C LYS A 11 0.07 1.89 -6.59
N ILE A 12 0.54 1.07 -5.65
CA ILE A 12 0.70 1.44 -4.23
C ILE A 12 1.64 2.64 -4.10
N ILE A 13 2.79 2.60 -4.77
CA ILE A 13 3.78 3.68 -4.71
C ILE A 13 3.19 4.97 -5.29
N GLU A 14 2.56 4.91 -6.46
CA GLU A 14 1.89 6.07 -7.07
C GLU A 14 0.82 6.65 -6.15
N LEU A 15 0.02 5.79 -5.52
CA LEU A 15 -1.04 6.19 -4.61
C LEU A 15 -0.46 6.96 -3.41
N LEU A 16 0.58 6.43 -2.77
CA LEU A 16 1.23 7.07 -1.63
C LEU A 16 1.86 8.41 -2.01
N LYS A 17 2.53 8.49 -3.17
CA LYS A 17 3.07 9.75 -3.70
C LYS A 17 1.98 10.78 -3.95
N LYS A 18 0.90 10.37 -4.62
CA LYS A 18 -0.21 11.26 -4.98
C LYS A 18 -1.01 11.73 -3.76
N ALA A 19 -1.16 10.88 -2.75
CA ALA A 19 -1.92 11.20 -1.55
C ALA A 19 -1.23 12.29 -0.72
N GLY A 20 0.11 12.33 -0.70
CA GLY A 20 0.88 13.32 0.06
C GLY A 20 0.67 13.26 1.58
N ARG A 21 0.02 12.20 2.09
CA ARG A 21 -0.30 11.97 3.49
C ARG A 21 -0.28 10.48 3.80
N PRO A 22 -0.07 10.07 5.07
CA PRO A 22 -0.15 8.67 5.45
C PRO A 22 -1.53 8.08 5.16
N LEU A 23 -1.55 6.86 4.63
CA LEU A 23 -2.76 6.11 4.35
C LEU A 23 -2.77 4.79 5.11
N THR A 24 -3.95 4.38 5.56
CA THR A 24 -4.16 3.06 6.17
C THR A 24 -4.16 1.97 5.10
N THR A 25 -3.87 0.72 5.51
CA THR A 25 -3.99 -0.45 4.62
C THR A 25 -5.36 -0.52 3.93
N LYS A 26 -6.44 -0.22 4.67
CA LYS A 26 -7.82 -0.25 4.16
C LYS A 26 -8.07 0.83 3.10
N GLN A 27 -7.52 2.03 3.29
CA GLN A 27 -7.63 3.09 2.28
C GLN A 27 -6.90 2.70 0.99
N ILE A 28 -5.70 2.13 1.11
CA ILE A 28 -4.93 1.64 -0.04
C ILE A 28 -5.68 0.53 -0.77
N GLU A 29 -6.22 -0.44 -0.04
CA GLU A 29 -7.02 -1.53 -0.59
C GLU A 29 -8.26 -1.02 -1.35
N ASN A 30 -9.00 -0.08 -0.76
CA ASN A 30 -10.16 0.53 -1.41
C ASN A 30 -9.80 1.22 -2.73
N GLU A 31 -8.68 1.94 -2.76
CA GLU A 31 -8.23 2.64 -3.97
C GLU A 31 -7.73 1.66 -5.05
N ILE A 32 -7.07 0.57 -4.68
CA ILE A 32 -6.69 -0.50 -5.61
C ILE A 32 -7.95 -1.19 -6.17
N ASN A 33 -8.93 -1.48 -5.33
CA ASN A 33 -10.19 -2.10 -5.74
C ASN A 33 -11.00 -1.21 -6.69
N LYS A 34 -11.01 0.12 -6.47
CA LYS A 34 -11.64 1.09 -7.39
C LYS A 34 -11.04 1.06 -8.79
N LEU A 35 -9.78 0.65 -8.93
CA LEU A 35 -9.09 0.51 -10.21
C LEU A 35 -9.36 -0.83 -10.90
N GLY A 36 -10.22 -1.68 -10.33
CA GLY A 36 -10.54 -3.00 -10.85
C GLY A 36 -9.40 -4.02 -10.71
N LEU A 37 -8.34 -3.66 -9.97
CA LEU A 37 -7.22 -4.56 -9.71
C LEU A 37 -7.63 -5.53 -8.60
N LYS A 38 -7.86 -6.80 -8.95
CA LYS A 38 -7.98 -7.87 -7.94
C LYS A 38 -6.61 -8.08 -7.32
N CYS A 39 -6.49 -7.77 -6.02
CA CYS A 39 -5.32 -8.11 -5.25
C CYS A 39 -5.47 -9.57 -4.79
N PRO A 40 -4.71 -10.55 -5.34
CA PRO A 40 -4.82 -11.96 -4.94
C PRO A 40 -4.36 -12.19 -3.50
N ASP A 41 -3.49 -11.31 -3.01
CA ASP A 41 -3.05 -11.22 -1.62
C ASP A 41 -3.56 -9.93 -0.99
N THR A 42 -3.59 -9.84 0.34
CA THR A 42 -3.89 -8.57 1.01
C THR A 42 -2.81 -7.53 0.69
N PRO A 43 -3.17 -6.25 0.41
CA PRO A 43 -2.21 -5.17 0.16
C PRO A 43 -1.14 -5.02 1.26
N ALA A 44 -1.48 -5.43 2.49
CA ALA A 44 -0.57 -5.50 3.62
C ALA A 44 0.73 -6.28 3.32
N ARG A 45 0.66 -7.37 2.54
CA ARG A 45 1.85 -8.17 2.18
C ARG A 45 2.82 -7.36 1.33
N TYR A 46 2.32 -6.70 0.29
CA TYR A 46 3.12 -5.85 -0.59
C TYR A 46 3.66 -4.63 0.14
N LEU A 47 2.84 -3.99 0.99
CA LEU A 47 3.25 -2.85 1.81
C LEU A 47 4.40 -3.21 2.76
N ASN A 48 4.31 -4.34 3.44
CA ASN A 48 5.37 -4.78 4.33
C ASN A 48 6.64 -5.16 3.56
N GLN A 49 6.53 -5.79 2.39
CA GLN A 49 7.68 -6.05 1.52
C GLN A 49 8.37 -4.76 1.07
N LEU A 50 7.61 -3.72 0.71
CA LEU A 50 8.14 -2.42 0.32
C LEU A 50 8.82 -1.71 1.50
N ARG A 51 8.23 -1.81 2.70
CA ARG A 51 8.83 -1.27 3.93
C ARG A 51 10.16 -1.94 4.26
N LEU A 52 10.22 -3.27 4.18
CA LEU A 52 11.46 -4.03 4.41
C LEU A 52 12.54 -3.71 3.38
N LYS A 53 12.15 -3.36 2.14
CA LYS A 53 13.04 -2.89 1.08
C LYS A 53 13.43 -1.40 1.21
N GLY A 54 12.89 -0.67 2.20
CA GLY A 54 13.14 0.76 2.38
C GLY A 54 12.50 1.68 1.34
N VAL A 55 11.56 1.17 0.52
CA VAL A 55 10.90 1.94 -0.55
C VAL A 55 9.81 2.86 0.02
N ILE A 56 9.15 2.41 1.09
CA ILE A 56 8.14 3.17 1.83
C ILE A 56 8.42 3.05 3.32
N LYS A 57 7.83 3.94 4.10
CA LYS A 57 7.77 3.86 5.56
C LYS A 57 6.39 3.35 5.97
N GLY A 58 6.35 2.76 7.16
CA GLY A 58 5.10 2.38 7.79
C GLY A 58 5.27 2.29 9.29
N GLU A 59 4.23 2.67 10.01
CA GLU A 59 4.19 2.62 11.47
C GLU A 59 2.78 2.32 11.97
N LEU A 60 2.70 1.87 13.22
CA LEU A 60 1.41 1.68 13.89
C LEU A 60 0.91 3.04 14.38
N SER A 61 -0.23 3.50 13.87
CA SER A 61 -0.89 4.71 14.34
C SER A 61 -1.85 4.39 15.47
N LEU A 62 -1.63 5.02 16.64
CA LEU A 62 -2.56 4.93 17.76
C LEU A 62 -3.90 5.63 17.46
N ARG A 63 -3.86 6.71 16.68
CA ARG A 63 -5.05 7.47 16.28
C ARG A 63 -5.95 6.65 15.35
N GLU A 64 -5.35 6.02 14.34
CA GLU A 64 -6.07 5.22 13.36
C GLU A 64 -6.27 3.76 13.79
N LYS A 65 -5.70 3.37 14.94
CA LYS A 65 -5.65 1.99 15.47
C LYS A 65 -5.24 0.96 14.42
N SER A 66 -4.34 1.36 13.51
CA SER A 66 -3.97 0.57 12.34
C SER A 66 -2.62 1.03 11.79
N TRP A 67 -2.04 0.21 10.91
CA TRP A 67 -0.84 0.57 10.17
C TRP A 67 -1.14 1.70 9.19
N ILE A 68 -0.32 2.73 9.24
CA ILE A 68 -0.27 3.80 8.25
C ILE A 68 1.01 3.68 7.42
N TRP A 69 0.91 4.03 6.16
CA TRP A 69 1.95 3.88 5.15
C TRP A 69 2.18 5.21 4.45
N PHE A 70 3.43 5.55 4.19
CA PHE A 70 3.84 6.82 3.58
C PHE A 70 5.23 6.68 2.94
N ILE A 71 5.64 7.67 2.14
CA ILE A 71 6.99 7.76 1.54
C ILE A 71 7.81 8.76 2.36
#